data_AF-A0A848YLR4-F1
#
_entry.id   AF-A0A848YLR4-F1
#
_cell.length_a   1.000
_cell.length_b   1.000
_cell.length_c   1.000
_cell.angle_alpha   90.00
_cell.angle_beta   90.00
_cell.angle_gamma   90.00
#
_symmetry.space_group_name_H-M   'P 1'
#
loop_
_entity.id
_entity.type
_entity.pdbx_description
1 polymer ?
#
loop_
_entity_poly.entity_id
_entity_poly.type
_entity_poly.pdbx_seq_one_letter_code
_entity_poly.pdbx_strand_id
1 'polypeptide(L)'
;IVAILKGKGRAVHAVGVSDDASRIAWGYDGQFQNPNDVGPLELNLRLPQKGRSLGEPKELDPSISYARNLPVSLGGRSLEHQSLGPFGYWDTLDINKGGNRLGRAERGEKDGYTHNAYGFLPGGRNILSAGGHGWISAYDLKGRKLRDYNGHSGDVWALAVSRGGELLVSGSDDQTVRLWNTKTGENVASLLHTSDGEWVIWTPQGYFAASPDGDDHIGWHVNDGPGKAVRLITAAQLKRHFYRPDIVRRALQLMSAAAALKEAPDITFELNQLLNRKPPVMKVLSPEPGHSQEAASVQVRVQIGASIDPVQGFELTVNGRRINLDPISLSDGAAFEALLPVPLAVGSNTIELAANNAVGASAASLRVERKGKAPEAVKGVLYMVAVGVDDYAHFDQDLRFAGADAKAFLKALSARSQGLYKRIETITIAKGGALDPTSTNIHKALQIFKNAQPEDTVILFLAGHGINQGADYLFLPGDAKFNAKSKLWEKSSVIDWRQLHSAIDQAQGRRIMVVDTCKAGNAYNPRLIKDADDAFVTVLAATDAETLAQERPALGHGVFTYSILQGLAGKADVEPDRQIKLRELADFVTANVKKLTDGKQEPTARLPRKENFVISSF
;
A
#
# COMPACT_ATOMS: atom_id res chain seq x y z
N ILE A 1 -11.36 27.48 -21.23
CA ILE A 1 -11.55 26.05 -20.87
C ILE A 1 -11.56 25.98 -19.35
N VAL A 2 -12.73 25.83 -18.73
CA VAL A 2 -12.80 25.58 -17.28
C VAL A 2 -12.59 24.09 -17.11
N ALA A 3 -11.38 23.69 -16.72
CA ALA A 3 -11.11 22.30 -16.38
C ALA A 3 -11.87 21.98 -15.08
N ILE A 4 -12.77 21.01 -15.12
CA ILE A 4 -13.39 20.48 -13.90
C ILE A 4 -12.35 19.58 -13.24
N LEU A 5 -11.72 20.08 -12.17
CA LEU A 5 -10.84 19.28 -11.33
C LEU A 5 -11.71 18.28 -10.56
N LYS A 6 -11.63 16.99 -10.92
CA LYS A 6 -12.23 15.90 -10.15
C LYS A 6 -11.12 15.12 -9.46
N GLY A 7 -11.28 14.83 -8.17
CA GLY A 7 -10.41 13.86 -7.48
C GLY A 7 -10.50 12.49 -8.13
N LYS A 8 -9.48 11.64 -7.94
CA LYS A 8 -9.47 10.26 -8.44
C LYS A 8 -10.42 9.32 -7.68
N GLY A 9 -10.92 9.73 -6.52
CA GLY A 9 -11.91 8.98 -5.75
C GLY A 9 -13.34 9.20 -6.25
N ARG A 10 -14.28 8.50 -5.61
CA ARG A 10 -15.73 8.63 -5.83
C ARG A 10 -16.39 9.04 -4.52
N ALA A 11 -17.47 9.82 -4.59
CA ALA A 11 -18.30 10.14 -3.42
C ALA A 11 -18.80 8.86 -2.76
N VAL A 12 -18.66 8.77 -1.44
CA VAL A 12 -19.07 7.58 -0.68
C VAL A 12 -20.48 7.78 -0.18
N HIS A 13 -21.42 7.03 -0.75
CA HIS A 13 -22.82 7.14 -0.40
C HIS A 13 -23.23 6.10 0.63
N ALA A 14 -22.71 4.87 0.61
CA ALA A 14 -23.09 3.84 1.59
C ALA A 14 -21.91 3.47 2.50
N VAL A 15 -22.18 3.15 3.76
CA VAL A 15 -21.21 2.54 4.69
C VAL A 15 -21.84 1.44 5.54
N GLY A 16 -21.01 0.52 6.02
CA GLY A 16 -21.43 -0.57 6.91
C GLY A 16 -20.31 -1.04 7.83
N VAL A 17 -20.69 -1.64 8.95
CA VAL A 17 -19.76 -2.28 9.91
C VAL A 17 -20.21 -3.71 10.13
N SER A 18 -19.30 -4.67 9.98
CA SER A 18 -19.59 -6.08 10.27
C SER A 18 -20.01 -6.30 11.73
N ASP A 19 -20.79 -7.36 11.97
CA ASP A 19 -21.35 -7.66 13.30
C ASP A 19 -20.29 -7.84 14.40
N ASP A 20 -19.11 -8.36 14.05
CA ASP A 20 -17.96 -8.55 14.94
C ASP A 20 -17.00 -7.33 14.96
N ALA A 21 -17.36 -6.26 14.25
CA ALA A 21 -16.56 -5.06 14.04
C ALA A 21 -15.15 -5.32 13.46
N SER A 22 -14.93 -6.45 12.80
CA SER A 22 -13.65 -6.79 12.17
C SER A 22 -13.48 -6.21 10.77
N ARG A 23 -14.56 -5.69 10.18
CA ARG A 23 -14.60 -5.09 8.84
C ARG A 23 -15.50 -3.87 8.79
N ILE A 24 -15.10 -2.95 7.92
CA ILE A 24 -15.95 -1.87 7.42
C ILE A 24 -16.23 -2.13 5.93
N ALA A 25 -17.33 -1.58 5.43
CA ALA A 25 -17.69 -1.64 4.03
C ALA A 25 -18.20 -0.28 3.57
N TRP A 26 -18.09 -0.02 2.27
CA TRP A 26 -18.62 1.19 1.65
C TRP A 26 -19.06 0.96 0.21
N GLY A 27 -19.82 1.90 -0.33
CA GLY A 27 -20.26 1.92 -1.72
C GLY A 27 -20.45 3.34 -2.23
N TYR A 28 -20.52 3.47 -3.54
CA TYR A 28 -20.42 4.72 -4.27
C TYR A 28 -21.67 5.04 -5.09
N ASP A 29 -22.57 4.07 -5.28
CA ASP A 29 -23.79 4.30 -6.06
C ASP A 29 -24.89 4.88 -5.16
N GLY A 30 -25.11 6.20 -5.24
CA GLY A 30 -26.13 6.92 -4.48
C GLY A 30 -27.54 6.72 -5.02
N GLN A 31 -28.48 6.25 -4.18
CA GLN A 31 -29.93 6.30 -4.46
C GLN A 31 -30.64 7.21 -3.45
N PHE A 32 -30.93 8.46 -3.83
CA PHE A 32 -31.46 9.48 -2.91
C PHE A 32 -32.99 9.41 -2.71
N GLN A 33 -33.54 8.22 -2.51
CA GLN A 33 -35.00 8.06 -2.31
C GLN A 33 -35.43 8.21 -0.85
N ASN A 34 -34.53 7.96 0.12
CA ASN A 34 -34.85 8.05 1.55
C ASN A 34 -33.59 8.43 2.37
N PRO A 35 -33.69 9.35 3.36
CA PRO A 35 -32.63 9.52 4.36
C PRO A 35 -32.25 8.17 4.98
N ASN A 36 -30.95 7.87 5.01
CA ASN A 36 -30.39 6.59 5.47
C ASN A 36 -30.59 5.38 4.55
N ASP A 37 -30.95 5.51 3.26
CA ASP A 37 -30.80 4.38 2.32
C ASP A 37 -30.34 4.87 0.96
N VAL A 38 -29.04 4.78 0.73
CA VAL A 38 -28.36 5.47 -0.36
C VAL A 38 -27.52 4.53 -1.22
N GLY A 39 -27.88 3.25 -1.29
CA GLY A 39 -27.36 2.32 -2.30
C GLY A 39 -26.46 1.19 -1.78
N PRO A 40 -25.95 0.30 -2.66
CA PRO A 40 -25.29 -0.94 -2.27
C PRO A 40 -23.93 -0.70 -1.60
N LEU A 41 -23.48 -1.68 -0.82
CA LEU A 41 -22.06 -1.79 -0.46
C LEU A 41 -21.34 -2.47 -1.63
N GLU A 42 -20.13 -2.03 -1.94
CA GLU A 42 -19.33 -2.51 -3.08
C GLU A 42 -17.98 -3.06 -2.63
N LEU A 43 -17.36 -2.40 -1.65
CA LEU A 43 -16.04 -2.72 -1.15
C LEU A 43 -16.05 -2.93 0.36
N ASN A 44 -15.07 -3.67 0.86
CA ASN A 44 -14.81 -3.81 2.28
C ASN A 44 -13.33 -3.73 2.62
N LEU A 45 -13.03 -3.32 3.84
CA LEU A 45 -11.69 -3.31 4.42
C LEU A 45 -11.73 -4.03 5.77
N ARG A 46 -10.82 -4.98 5.94
CA ARG A 46 -10.62 -5.66 7.22
C ARG A 46 -9.82 -4.79 8.18
N LEU A 47 -10.37 -4.55 9.35
CA LEU A 47 -9.75 -3.80 10.43
C LEU A 47 -8.78 -4.67 11.24
N PRO A 48 -7.73 -4.08 11.81
CA PRO A 48 -6.78 -4.82 12.63
C PRO A 48 -7.35 -5.23 13.99
N GLN A 49 -6.93 -6.40 14.48
CA GLN A 49 -7.29 -6.94 15.79
C GLN A 49 -6.04 -7.47 16.50
N LYS A 50 -6.15 -7.97 17.74
CA LYS A 50 -4.97 -8.53 18.43
C LYS A 50 -4.41 -9.73 17.64
N GLY A 51 -3.15 -9.65 17.19
CA GLY A 51 -2.51 -10.67 16.35
C GLY A 51 -2.89 -10.61 14.86
N ARG A 52 -3.67 -9.61 14.44
CA ARG A 52 -4.13 -9.37 13.07
C ARG A 52 -3.91 -7.92 12.68
N SER A 53 -3.48 -7.65 11.46
CA SER A 53 -3.16 -6.32 10.98
C SER A 53 -4.17 -5.89 9.94
N LEU A 54 -4.00 -4.67 9.46
CA LEU A 54 -4.89 -4.03 8.52
C LEU A 54 -4.87 -4.79 7.18
N GLY A 55 -6.05 -5.11 6.66
CA GLY A 55 -6.19 -5.69 5.32
C GLY A 55 -6.04 -4.63 4.22
N GLU A 56 -6.48 -4.98 3.03
CA GLU A 56 -6.64 -4.05 1.90
C GLU A 56 -8.11 -4.00 1.46
N PRO A 57 -8.55 -2.92 0.80
CA PRO A 57 -9.85 -2.87 0.13
C PRO A 57 -10.03 -4.05 -0.82
N LYS A 58 -11.16 -4.75 -0.69
CA LYS A 58 -11.58 -5.84 -1.57
C LYS A 58 -13.04 -5.70 -1.97
N GLU A 59 -13.43 -6.38 -3.05
CA GLU A 59 -14.83 -6.60 -3.39
C GLU A 59 -15.61 -7.12 -2.18
N LEU A 60 -16.85 -6.66 -2.02
CA LEU A 60 -17.70 -7.04 -0.91
C LEU A 60 -17.91 -8.56 -0.86
N ASP A 61 -17.68 -9.16 0.31
CA ASP A 61 -18.06 -10.54 0.57
C ASP A 61 -19.55 -10.61 0.96
N PRO A 62 -20.42 -11.20 0.11
CA PRO A 62 -21.86 -11.23 0.37
C PRO A 62 -22.24 -12.17 1.52
N SER A 63 -21.33 -13.02 2.00
CA SER A 63 -21.57 -13.91 3.14
C SER A 63 -21.48 -13.20 4.49
N ILE A 64 -20.92 -11.97 4.51
CA ILE A 64 -20.72 -11.18 5.72
C ILE A 64 -21.90 -10.23 5.91
N SER A 65 -22.51 -10.30 7.09
CA SER A 65 -23.54 -9.36 7.53
C SER A 65 -22.89 -8.03 7.95
N TYR A 66 -23.40 -6.93 7.40
CA TYR A 66 -23.00 -5.58 7.77
C TYR A 66 -24.18 -4.84 8.38
N ALA A 67 -23.99 -4.31 9.59
CA ALA A 67 -24.87 -3.29 10.14
C ALA A 67 -24.73 -2.03 9.28
N ARG A 68 -25.81 -1.73 8.56
CA ARG A 68 -25.94 -0.58 7.67
C ARG A 68 -26.94 0.37 8.29
N ASN A 69 -26.63 1.66 8.21
CA ASN A 69 -27.49 2.74 8.67
C ASN A 69 -27.79 2.67 10.17
N LEU A 70 -28.22 3.80 10.73
CA LEU A 70 -28.65 3.84 12.11
C LEU A 70 -30.17 3.66 12.18
N PRO A 71 -30.70 2.91 13.17
CA PRO A 71 -32.13 2.72 13.29
C PRO A 71 -32.83 4.05 13.56
N VAL A 72 -33.80 4.42 12.73
CA VAL A 72 -34.67 5.59 12.94
C VAL A 72 -35.80 5.31 13.93
N SER A 73 -35.99 4.05 14.33
CA SER A 73 -36.93 3.63 15.37
C SER A 73 -36.30 2.62 16.31
N LEU A 74 -36.39 2.85 17.62
CA LEU A 74 -35.79 1.97 18.63
C LEU A 74 -36.52 2.08 19.98
N GLY A 75 -37.02 0.96 20.51
CA GLY A 75 -37.61 0.91 21.86
C GLY A 75 -38.82 1.84 22.06
N GLY A 76 -39.72 1.91 21.07
CA GLY A 76 -40.90 2.78 21.09
C GLY A 76 -40.61 4.26 20.84
N ARG A 77 -39.38 4.59 20.45
CA ARG A 77 -38.96 5.92 20.00
C ARG A 77 -38.80 5.93 18.48
N SER A 78 -39.01 7.09 17.86
CA SER A 78 -38.82 7.31 16.42
C SER A 78 -38.18 8.67 16.15
N LEU A 79 -37.57 8.80 14.97
CA LEU A 79 -36.99 10.03 14.44
C LEU A 79 -37.69 10.40 13.14
N GLU A 80 -38.08 11.67 13.03
CA GLU A 80 -38.88 12.14 11.89
C GLU A 80 -38.46 13.55 11.50
N HIS A 81 -38.25 13.77 10.21
CA HIS A 81 -38.10 15.11 9.67
C HIS A 81 -39.42 15.86 9.77
N GLN A 82 -39.36 17.12 10.17
CA GLN A 82 -40.46 18.02 9.89
C GLN A 82 -40.28 18.62 8.48
N SER A 83 -41.36 19.22 7.96
CA SER A 83 -41.39 20.00 6.72
C SER A 83 -40.08 20.76 6.47
N LEU A 84 -39.72 20.99 5.20
CA LEU A 84 -38.54 21.79 4.85
C LEU A 84 -38.54 23.10 5.67
N GLY A 85 -37.47 23.34 6.42
CA GLY A 85 -37.38 24.50 7.31
C GLY A 85 -37.21 25.81 6.55
N PRO A 86 -36.88 26.92 7.23
CA PRO A 86 -36.87 28.27 6.66
C PRO A 86 -36.00 28.43 5.40
N PHE A 87 -35.03 27.55 5.22
CA PHE A 87 -34.08 27.56 4.11
C PHE A 87 -34.41 26.53 3.01
N GLY A 88 -35.54 25.81 3.11
CA GLY A 88 -35.93 24.80 2.13
C GLY A 88 -35.18 23.47 2.27
N TYR A 89 -34.62 23.21 3.45
CA TYR A 89 -33.84 22.01 3.77
C TYR A 89 -34.50 21.18 4.86
N TRP A 90 -34.17 19.89 4.94
CA TRP A 90 -34.53 19.04 6.07
C TRP A 90 -33.62 19.31 7.27
N ASP A 91 -33.80 20.48 7.86
CA ASP A 91 -32.96 21.08 8.90
C ASP A 91 -33.43 20.77 10.34
N THR A 92 -34.59 20.13 10.48
CA THR A 92 -35.14 19.73 11.78
C THR A 92 -35.41 18.23 11.85
N LEU A 93 -35.09 17.64 13.00
CA LEU A 93 -35.28 16.23 13.31
C LEU A 93 -35.96 16.07 14.67
N ASP A 94 -37.24 15.70 14.64
CA ASP A 94 -38.04 15.46 15.84
C ASP A 94 -37.75 14.08 16.43
N ILE A 95 -37.58 14.04 17.76
CA ILE A 95 -37.32 12.83 18.54
C ILE A 95 -38.61 12.49 19.29
N ASN A 96 -39.25 11.39 18.93
CA ASN A 96 -40.57 11.03 19.43
C ASN A 96 -40.53 9.77 20.30
N LYS A 97 -41.49 9.61 21.23
CA LYS A 97 -41.75 8.37 21.98
C LYS A 97 -43.25 8.19 22.18
N GLY A 98 -43.80 7.09 21.66
CA GLY A 98 -45.23 6.80 21.76
C GLY A 98 -46.12 7.94 21.23
N GLY A 99 -45.73 8.56 20.12
CA GLY A 99 -46.45 9.69 19.49
C GLY A 99 -46.20 11.07 20.10
N ASN A 100 -45.49 11.17 21.23
CA ASN A 100 -45.16 12.46 21.86
C ASN A 100 -43.72 12.89 21.54
N ARG A 101 -43.52 14.17 21.21
CA ARG A 101 -42.20 14.74 20.99
C ARG A 101 -41.43 14.89 22.31
N LEU A 102 -40.28 14.24 22.40
CA LEU A 102 -39.32 14.35 23.50
C LEU A 102 -38.36 15.53 23.34
N GLY A 103 -37.98 15.84 22.11
CA GLY A 103 -37.01 16.88 21.77
C GLY A 103 -36.89 17.06 20.28
N ARG A 104 -36.06 18.02 19.88
CA ARG A 104 -35.78 18.34 18.47
C ARG A 104 -34.32 18.71 18.30
N ALA A 105 -33.64 18.07 17.36
CA ALA A 105 -32.36 18.54 16.86
C ALA A 105 -32.62 19.45 15.65
N GLU A 106 -31.99 20.63 15.64
CA GLU A 106 -32.05 21.58 14.53
C GLU A 106 -30.63 21.82 14.01
N ARG A 107 -30.50 21.98 12.70
CA ARG A 107 -29.28 22.38 11.99
C ARG A 107 -29.54 23.68 11.21
N GLY A 108 -28.46 24.36 10.86
CA GLY A 108 -28.43 25.61 10.13
C GLY A 108 -27.03 25.87 9.58
N GLU A 109 -26.66 27.14 9.44
CA GLU A 109 -25.44 27.57 8.75
C GLU A 109 -24.14 27.02 9.35
N LYS A 110 -24.11 26.79 10.67
CA LYS A 110 -22.89 26.39 11.40
C LYS A 110 -22.80 24.90 11.71
N ASP A 111 -23.75 24.12 11.22
CA ASP A 111 -23.87 22.69 11.52
C ASP A 111 -24.55 21.92 10.38
N GLY A 112 -24.39 22.39 9.14
CA GLY A 112 -24.54 21.58 7.95
C GLY A 112 -25.93 21.57 7.30
N TYR A 113 -26.84 22.47 7.66
CA TYR A 113 -28.16 22.73 7.04
C TYR A 113 -29.18 21.56 6.93
N THR A 114 -28.76 20.32 6.80
CA THR A 114 -29.61 19.15 6.53
C THR A 114 -29.27 18.00 7.47
N HIS A 115 -30.24 17.13 7.76
CA HIS A 115 -29.96 15.80 8.30
C HIS A 115 -29.98 14.76 7.18
N ASN A 116 -28.83 14.52 6.54
CA ASN A 116 -28.69 13.60 5.40
C ASN A 116 -28.67 12.12 5.82
N ALA A 117 -28.08 11.82 6.98
CA ALA A 117 -28.13 10.50 7.63
C ALA A 117 -28.23 10.68 9.14
N TYR A 118 -28.97 9.81 9.83
CA TYR A 118 -29.21 9.89 11.26
C TYR A 118 -29.79 8.59 11.82
N GLY A 119 -29.72 8.45 13.14
CA GLY A 119 -30.43 7.38 13.85
C GLY A 119 -30.00 7.23 15.29
N PHE A 120 -30.62 6.29 15.99
CA PHE A 120 -30.29 5.99 17.38
C PHE A 120 -28.94 5.28 17.50
N LEU A 121 -28.12 5.72 18.45
CA LEU A 121 -26.95 4.97 18.89
C LEU A 121 -27.37 3.69 19.65
N PRO A 122 -26.50 2.67 19.73
CA PRO A 122 -26.75 1.47 20.53
C PRO A 122 -27.21 1.81 21.96
N GLY A 123 -28.30 1.17 22.41
CA GLY A 123 -28.95 1.45 23.70
C GLY A 123 -29.94 2.62 23.68
N GLY A 124 -30.08 3.35 22.57
CA GLY A 124 -31.17 4.31 22.32
C GLY A 124 -31.20 5.53 23.23
N ARG A 125 -30.08 5.88 23.88
CA ARG A 125 -29.98 7.04 24.79
C ARG A 125 -29.67 8.35 24.06
N ASN A 126 -29.03 8.25 22.89
CA ASN A 126 -28.56 9.37 22.09
C ASN A 126 -28.86 9.08 20.61
N ILE A 127 -28.86 10.13 19.79
CA ILE A 127 -28.90 10.01 18.34
C ILE A 127 -27.62 10.55 17.73
N LEU A 128 -27.29 10.05 16.54
CA LEU A 128 -26.35 10.68 15.63
C LEU A 128 -27.10 11.29 14.47
N SER A 129 -26.52 12.36 13.94
CA SER A 129 -26.92 12.90 12.65
C SER A 129 -25.69 13.41 11.91
N ALA A 130 -25.72 13.27 10.60
CA ALA A 130 -24.83 13.80 9.59
C ALA A 130 -25.59 14.79 8.70
N GLY A 131 -24.89 15.79 8.17
CA GLY A 131 -25.45 16.81 7.30
C GLY A 131 -24.49 17.25 6.20
N GLY A 132 -24.77 18.42 5.62
CA GLY A 132 -23.91 19.06 4.65
C GLY A 132 -22.58 19.55 5.24
N HIS A 133 -21.61 19.84 4.38
CA HIS A 133 -20.30 20.42 4.73
C HIS A 133 -19.52 19.67 5.82
N GLY A 134 -19.66 18.34 5.88
CA GLY A 134 -18.85 17.48 6.74
C GLY A 134 -19.33 17.38 8.19
N TRP A 135 -20.47 17.97 8.52
CA TRP A 135 -20.97 17.99 9.89
C TRP A 135 -21.57 16.67 10.31
N ILE A 136 -21.07 16.13 11.41
CA ILE A 136 -21.66 14.99 12.12
C ILE A 136 -21.72 15.37 13.59
N SER A 137 -22.87 15.16 14.23
CA SER A 137 -23.12 15.56 15.61
C SER A 137 -23.93 14.49 16.35
N ALA A 138 -23.65 14.30 17.63
CA ALA A 138 -24.47 13.50 18.52
C ALA A 138 -25.38 14.41 19.36
N TYR A 139 -26.61 13.96 19.61
CA TYR A 139 -27.59 14.68 20.42
C TYR A 139 -28.18 13.78 21.51
N ASP A 140 -28.58 14.36 22.63
CA ASP A 140 -29.45 13.68 23.59
C ASP A 140 -30.91 13.64 23.10
N LEU A 141 -31.78 12.92 23.82
CA LEU A 141 -33.20 12.80 23.44
C LEU A 141 -34.00 14.11 23.58
N LYS A 142 -33.41 15.16 24.17
CA LYS A 142 -34.01 16.50 24.23
C LYS A 142 -33.57 17.37 23.04
N GLY A 143 -32.71 16.85 22.16
CA GLY A 143 -32.17 17.58 21.03
C GLY A 143 -30.97 18.47 21.37
N ARG A 144 -30.38 18.31 22.57
CA ARG A 144 -29.18 19.07 22.94
C ARG A 144 -27.96 18.39 22.35
N LYS A 145 -27.15 19.16 21.63
CA LYS A 145 -25.90 18.70 21.05
C LYS A 145 -24.91 18.28 22.14
N LEU A 146 -24.37 17.08 22.00
CA LEU A 146 -23.43 16.46 22.94
C LEU A 146 -21.98 16.58 22.47
N ARG A 147 -21.74 16.44 21.17
CA ARG A 147 -20.42 16.56 20.52
C ARG A 147 -20.52 16.59 19.00
N ASP A 148 -19.43 16.99 18.39
CA ASP A 148 -19.22 16.97 16.94
C ASP A 148 -18.11 15.98 16.57
N TYR A 149 -18.17 15.47 15.33
CA TYR A 149 -17.14 14.63 14.72
C TYR A 149 -16.58 15.39 13.52
N ASN A 150 -15.59 16.24 13.80
CA ASN A 150 -15.06 17.18 12.83
C ASN A 150 -14.02 16.50 11.93
N GLY A 151 -14.16 16.68 10.61
CA GLY A 151 -13.07 16.34 9.71
C GLY A 151 -13.46 16.25 8.25
N HIS A 152 -14.67 15.77 7.92
CA HIS A 152 -15.12 15.73 6.53
C HIS A 152 -15.18 17.13 5.92
N SER A 153 -14.94 17.25 4.62
CA SER A 153 -14.99 18.53 3.89
C SER A 153 -16.12 18.63 2.87
N GLY A 154 -16.94 17.60 2.76
CA GLY A 154 -18.10 17.50 1.87
C GLY A 154 -19.30 16.93 2.60
N ASP A 155 -20.44 16.85 1.93
CA ASP A 155 -21.67 16.35 2.53
C ASP A 155 -21.50 14.90 2.99
N VAL A 156 -22.11 14.55 4.12
CA VAL A 156 -22.01 13.20 4.70
C VAL A 156 -23.31 12.47 4.43
N TRP A 157 -23.24 11.37 3.68
CA TRP A 157 -24.41 10.66 3.15
C TRP A 157 -24.76 9.39 3.92
N ALA A 158 -23.81 8.79 4.63
CA ALA A 158 -24.08 7.59 5.39
C ALA A 158 -23.31 7.53 6.71
N LEU A 159 -23.95 6.86 7.67
CA LEU A 159 -23.42 6.54 8.99
C LEU A 159 -23.68 5.07 9.30
N ALA A 160 -22.69 4.38 9.87
CA ALA A 160 -22.83 3.02 10.39
C ALA A 160 -22.06 2.89 11.71
N VAL A 161 -22.63 2.18 12.69
CA VAL A 161 -22.02 2.04 14.02
C VAL A 161 -21.88 0.57 14.35
N SER A 162 -20.74 0.20 14.96
CA SER A 162 -20.52 -1.16 15.44
C SER A 162 -21.56 -1.56 16.49
N ARG A 163 -21.85 -2.86 16.62
CA ARG A 163 -22.84 -3.36 17.58
C ARG A 163 -22.54 -2.96 19.03
N GLY A 164 -21.25 -2.89 19.41
CA GLY A 164 -20.80 -2.42 20.72
C GLY A 164 -20.87 -0.89 20.90
N GLY A 165 -21.00 -0.14 19.81
CA GLY A 165 -21.12 1.32 19.82
C GLY A 165 -19.81 2.07 20.00
N GLU A 166 -18.65 1.41 19.85
CA GLU A 166 -17.34 2.05 19.94
C GLU A 166 -16.91 2.70 18.63
N LEU A 167 -17.17 2.05 17.49
CA LEU A 167 -16.75 2.49 16.16
C LEU A 167 -17.93 3.09 15.41
N LEU A 168 -17.76 4.33 14.97
CA LEU A 168 -18.60 4.97 13.96
C LEU A 168 -17.83 5.02 12.64
N VAL A 169 -18.52 4.71 11.55
CA VAL A 169 -18.04 4.86 10.17
C VAL A 169 -18.94 5.85 9.45
N SER A 170 -18.36 6.74 8.66
CA SER A 170 -19.09 7.69 7.81
C SER A 170 -18.54 7.72 6.39
N GLY A 171 -19.42 8.01 5.42
CA GLY A 171 -19.08 8.20 4.00
C GLY A 171 -19.52 9.58 3.51
N SER A 172 -18.70 10.22 2.66
CA SER A 172 -18.90 11.61 2.23
C SER A 172 -18.55 11.87 0.76
N ASP A 173 -19.09 12.98 0.24
CA ASP A 173 -18.69 13.61 -1.03
C ASP A 173 -17.23 14.05 -1.06
N ASP A 174 -16.57 14.17 0.09
CA ASP A 174 -15.11 14.36 0.12
C ASP A 174 -14.31 13.12 -0.32
N GLN A 175 -15.00 12.08 -0.79
CA GLN A 175 -14.46 10.83 -1.32
C GLN A 175 -13.82 9.93 -0.26
N THR A 176 -13.96 10.26 1.03
CA THR A 176 -13.37 9.50 2.12
C THR A 176 -14.39 8.68 2.90
N VAL A 177 -13.93 7.54 3.38
CA VAL A 177 -14.54 6.82 4.51
C VAL A 177 -13.80 7.22 5.77
N ARG A 178 -14.51 7.62 6.83
CA ARG A 178 -13.87 8.00 8.11
C ARG A 178 -14.31 7.11 9.25
N LEU A 179 -13.36 6.82 10.12
CA LEU A 179 -13.53 5.98 11.30
C LEU A 179 -13.38 6.86 12.54
N TRP A 180 -14.33 6.73 13.45
CA TRP A 180 -14.45 7.58 14.62
C TRP A 180 -14.64 6.77 15.89
N ASN A 181 -14.11 7.31 16.97
CA ASN A 181 -14.49 6.87 18.30
C ASN A 181 -15.82 7.54 18.68
N THR A 182 -16.87 6.74 18.76
CA THR A 182 -18.23 7.22 19.07
C THR A 182 -18.33 7.90 20.45
N LYS A 183 -17.45 7.51 21.40
CA LYS A 183 -17.47 8.02 22.78
C LYS A 183 -16.68 9.31 22.97
N THR A 184 -15.69 9.60 22.13
CA THR A 184 -14.86 10.81 22.26
C THR A 184 -15.10 11.82 21.15
N GLY A 185 -15.62 11.41 20.00
CA GLY A 185 -15.67 12.22 18.79
C GLY A 185 -14.35 12.25 18.02
N GLU A 186 -13.32 11.53 18.49
CA GLU A 186 -12.01 11.49 17.85
C GLU A 186 -12.09 10.83 16.47
N ASN A 187 -11.57 11.50 15.44
CA ASN A 187 -11.25 10.85 14.17
C ASN A 187 -10.06 9.92 14.39
N VAL A 188 -10.26 8.62 14.21
CA VAL A 188 -9.19 7.62 14.39
C VAL A 188 -8.39 7.47 13.10
N ALA A 189 -9.10 7.38 11.98
CA ALA A 189 -8.49 7.32 10.66
C ALA A 189 -9.45 7.80 9.56
N SER A 190 -8.87 8.16 8.42
CA SER A 190 -9.58 8.46 7.17
C SER A 190 -9.01 7.58 6.06
N LEU A 191 -9.86 7.06 5.18
CA LEU A 191 -9.54 6.16 4.09
C LEU A 191 -9.99 6.79 2.77
N LEU A 192 -9.10 6.81 1.79
CA LEU A 192 -9.39 7.10 0.39
C LEU A 192 -9.15 5.83 -0.42
N HIS A 193 -10.08 5.49 -1.30
CA HIS A 193 -9.93 4.46 -2.31
C HIS A 193 -10.26 5.07 -3.68
N THR A 194 -9.35 4.96 -4.62
CA THR A 194 -9.43 5.59 -5.94
C THR A 194 -10.06 4.67 -6.97
N SER A 195 -10.49 5.24 -8.10
CA SER A 195 -11.11 4.47 -9.18
C SER A 195 -10.16 3.51 -9.90
N ASP A 196 -8.85 3.71 -9.78
CA ASP A 196 -7.81 2.81 -10.29
C ASP A 196 -7.37 1.72 -9.28
N GLY A 197 -8.04 1.63 -8.13
CA GLY A 197 -7.84 0.58 -7.12
C GLY A 197 -6.73 0.87 -6.10
N GLU A 198 -6.12 2.05 -6.16
CA GLU A 198 -5.18 2.50 -5.14
C GLU A 198 -5.93 2.97 -3.88
N TRP A 199 -5.27 2.90 -2.74
CA TRP A 199 -5.86 3.28 -1.47
C TRP A 199 -4.83 3.81 -0.48
N VAL A 200 -5.30 4.68 0.41
CA VAL A 200 -4.50 5.19 1.53
C VAL A 200 -5.40 5.42 2.74
N ILE A 201 -4.93 4.97 3.90
CA ILE A 201 -5.56 5.22 5.19
C ILE A 201 -4.58 5.92 6.12
N TRP A 202 -5.02 7.02 6.71
CA TRP A 202 -4.17 7.88 7.54
C TRP A 202 -4.84 8.31 8.83
N THR A 203 -4.00 8.55 9.83
CA THR A 203 -4.37 9.16 11.12
C THR A 203 -4.38 10.68 11.00
N PRO A 204 -5.09 11.42 11.89
CA PRO A 204 -5.08 12.88 11.89
C PRO A 204 -3.68 13.52 12.02
N GLN A 205 -2.73 12.79 12.63
CA GLN A 205 -1.35 13.24 12.80
C GLN A 205 -0.50 13.01 11.54
N GLY A 206 -1.07 12.46 10.46
CA GLY A 206 -0.43 12.29 9.17
C GLY A 206 0.23 10.92 8.93
N TYR A 207 0.27 10.04 9.92
CA TYR A 207 0.80 8.69 9.73
C TYR A 207 -0.16 7.84 8.92
N PHE A 208 0.36 7.11 7.93
CA PHE A 208 -0.44 6.39 6.96
C PHE A 208 0.05 4.98 6.66
N ALA A 209 -0.87 4.20 6.11
CA ALA A 209 -0.65 2.97 5.36
C ALA A 209 -1.31 3.14 3.99
N ALA A 210 -0.73 2.57 2.93
CA ALA A 210 -1.20 2.76 1.57
C ALA A 210 -0.82 1.56 0.70
N SER A 211 -1.52 1.43 -0.43
CA SER A 211 -1.02 0.75 -1.61
C SER A 211 0.19 1.51 -2.20
N PRO A 212 0.92 0.93 -3.18
CA PRO A 212 2.15 1.52 -3.73
C PRO A 212 2.04 3.00 -4.13
N ASP A 213 0.97 3.36 -4.87
CA ASP A 213 0.76 4.71 -5.40
C ASP A 213 -0.31 5.49 -4.60
N GLY A 214 -0.85 4.92 -3.52
CA GLY A 214 -1.92 5.53 -2.74
C GLY A 214 -1.50 6.83 -2.04
N ASP A 215 -0.23 6.94 -1.66
CA ASP A 215 0.34 8.11 -0.97
C ASP A 215 0.68 9.28 -1.90
N ASP A 216 0.52 9.12 -3.22
CA ASP A 216 0.52 10.23 -4.18
C ASP A 216 -0.81 11.01 -4.16
N HIS A 217 -1.86 10.46 -3.54
CA HIS A 217 -3.20 11.04 -3.54
C HIS A 217 -3.53 11.89 -2.32
N ILE A 218 -2.64 11.93 -1.32
CA ILE A 218 -2.79 12.76 -0.13
C ILE A 218 -1.54 13.61 0.10
N GLY A 219 -1.70 14.71 0.83
CA GLY A 219 -0.61 15.62 1.14
C GLY A 219 -1.02 16.74 2.07
N TRP A 220 -0.06 17.61 2.37
CA TRP A 220 -0.23 18.75 3.25
C TRP A 220 -0.07 20.04 2.48
N HIS A 221 -1.05 20.94 2.66
CA HIS A 221 -0.94 22.33 2.28
C HIS A 221 -0.15 23.09 3.34
N VAL A 222 1.03 23.57 2.97
CA VAL A 222 1.88 24.38 3.84
C VAL A 222 1.80 25.84 3.39
N ASN A 223 1.32 26.68 4.30
CA ASN A 223 1.24 28.12 4.10
C ASN A 223 2.54 28.79 4.55
N ASP A 224 3.32 29.32 3.61
CA ASP A 224 4.61 29.97 3.88
C ASP A 224 4.49 31.45 4.31
N GLY A 225 3.27 31.90 4.57
CA GLY A 225 2.93 33.25 4.98
C GLY A 225 2.35 34.11 3.85
N PRO A 226 1.98 35.36 4.17
CA PRO A 226 1.30 36.25 3.24
C PRO A 226 2.09 36.49 1.94
N GLY A 227 1.39 36.48 0.81
CA GLY A 227 1.96 36.77 -0.51
C GLY A 227 2.79 35.64 -1.12
N LYS A 228 2.92 34.48 -0.47
CA LYS A 228 3.58 33.30 -1.00
C LYS A 228 2.57 32.25 -1.45
N ALA A 229 2.92 31.54 -2.52
CA ALA A 229 2.12 30.40 -2.97
C ALA A 229 2.14 29.30 -1.89
N VAL A 230 0.99 28.66 -1.67
CA VAL A 230 0.89 27.48 -0.82
C VAL A 230 1.70 26.34 -1.44
N ARG A 231 2.50 25.66 -0.62
CA ARG A 231 3.20 24.44 -1.04
C ARG A 231 2.30 23.25 -0.78
N LEU A 232 2.14 22.38 -1.77
CA LEU A 232 1.65 21.02 -1.56
C LEU A 232 2.86 20.10 -1.37
N ILE A 233 2.89 19.37 -0.27
CA ILE A 233 3.85 18.28 -0.03
C ILE A 233 3.06 16.98 0.01
N THR A 234 3.36 16.03 -0.88
CA THR A 234 2.63 14.75 -0.91
C THR A 234 3.11 13.81 0.20
N ALA A 235 2.28 12.83 0.57
CA ALA A 235 2.67 11.79 1.52
C ALA A 235 3.84 10.94 0.99
N ALA A 236 3.89 10.67 -0.31
CA ALA A 236 5.02 9.99 -0.95
C ALA A 236 6.36 10.71 -0.71
N GLN A 237 6.40 12.05 -0.73
CA GLN A 237 7.62 12.82 -0.44
C GLN A 237 8.10 12.65 1.01
N LEU A 238 7.20 12.38 1.95
CA LEU A 238 7.52 12.25 3.38
C LEU A 238 7.39 10.82 3.91
N LYS A 239 7.28 9.83 3.02
CA LYS A 239 7.03 8.43 3.37
C LYS A 239 8.02 7.88 4.41
N ARG A 240 9.29 8.30 4.35
CA ARG A 240 10.33 7.90 5.32
C ARG A 240 9.91 8.14 6.78
N HIS A 241 9.13 9.18 7.02
CA HIS A 241 8.68 9.57 8.36
C HIS A 241 7.25 9.16 8.66
N PHE A 242 6.36 9.22 7.66
CA PHE A 242 4.92 9.09 7.87
C PHE A 242 4.30 7.77 7.37
N TYR A 243 5.02 6.97 6.56
CA TYR A 243 4.58 5.61 6.25
C TYR A 243 4.80 4.71 7.46
N ARG A 244 3.80 4.69 8.34
CA ARG A 244 3.80 4.03 9.65
C ARG A 244 2.53 3.18 9.81
N PRO A 245 2.41 2.08 9.04
CA PRO A 245 1.26 1.18 9.13
C PRO A 245 1.08 0.59 10.53
N ASP A 246 2.14 0.53 11.33
CA ASP A 246 2.12 0.13 12.74
C ASP A 246 1.35 1.12 13.62
N ILE A 247 1.51 2.43 13.40
CA ILE A 247 0.77 3.49 14.10
C ILE A 247 -0.70 3.47 13.68
N VAL A 248 -0.98 3.39 12.38
CA VAL A 248 -2.37 3.30 11.87
C VAL A 248 -3.07 2.07 12.46
N ARG A 249 -2.41 0.92 12.44
CA ARG A 249 -2.91 -0.31 13.05
C ARG A 249 -3.23 -0.10 14.53
N ARG A 250 -2.30 0.50 15.27
CA ARG A 250 -2.45 0.71 16.71
C ARG A 250 -3.56 1.71 17.02
N ALA A 251 -3.73 2.75 16.20
CA ALA A 251 -4.80 3.73 16.32
C ALA A 251 -6.17 3.07 16.21
N LEU A 252 -6.35 2.20 15.20
CA LEU A 252 -7.57 1.44 14.99
C LEU A 252 -7.85 0.44 16.12
N GLN A 253 -6.83 -0.25 16.64
CA GLN A 253 -7.00 -1.18 17.77
C GLN A 253 -7.36 -0.48 19.09
N LEU A 254 -6.76 0.68 19.34
CA LEU A 254 -7.02 1.48 20.54
C LEU A 254 -8.26 2.37 20.39
N MET A 255 -8.81 2.46 19.18
CA MET A 255 -9.83 3.45 18.82
C MET A 255 -9.42 4.88 19.25
N SER A 256 -8.13 5.20 19.12
CA SER A 256 -7.54 6.50 19.42
C SER A 256 -6.19 6.65 18.74
N ALA A 257 -6.10 7.60 17.82
CA ALA A 257 -4.86 7.94 17.14
C ALA A 257 -3.87 8.62 18.09
N ALA A 258 -4.38 9.44 19.02
CA ALA A 258 -3.55 10.07 20.05
C ALA A 258 -2.92 9.05 21.00
N ALA A 259 -3.64 7.99 21.40
CA ALA A 259 -3.08 6.93 22.25
C ALA A 259 -2.03 6.10 21.51
N ALA A 260 -2.28 5.76 20.24
CA ALA A 260 -1.33 5.04 19.42
C ALA A 260 -0.02 5.80 19.23
N LEU A 261 -0.09 7.12 19.06
CA LEU A 261 1.09 7.97 18.94
C LEU A 261 1.96 7.94 20.20
N LYS A 262 1.34 7.93 21.40
CA LYS A 262 2.08 7.87 22.68
C LYS A 262 2.83 6.55 22.88
N GLU A 263 2.34 5.47 22.28
CA GLU A 263 2.98 4.15 22.35
C GLU A 263 3.96 3.89 21.20
N ALA A 264 4.00 4.76 20.19
CA ALA A 264 4.79 4.56 19.01
C ALA A 264 6.28 4.80 19.29
N PRO A 265 7.16 3.84 18.96
CA PRO A 265 8.60 4.06 19.03
C PRO A 265 9.07 4.96 17.88
N ASP A 266 10.22 5.62 18.12
CA ASP A 266 11.06 6.25 17.10
C ASP A 266 10.36 7.29 16.22
N ILE A 267 9.65 8.24 16.85
CA ILE A 267 9.14 9.43 16.15
C ILE A 267 10.23 10.49 16.09
N THR A 268 10.80 10.70 14.90
CA THR A 268 11.92 11.63 14.69
C THR A 268 11.54 12.89 13.92
N PHE A 269 10.33 12.94 13.36
CA PHE A 269 9.86 14.06 12.53
C PHE A 269 8.37 14.31 12.76
N GLU A 270 7.99 15.58 12.92
CA GLU A 270 6.60 16.02 13.12
C GLU A 270 6.16 16.97 12.00
N LEU A 271 4.87 17.00 11.67
CA LEU A 271 4.33 17.81 10.57
C LEU A 271 4.60 19.31 10.71
N ASN A 272 4.62 19.83 11.94
CA ASN A 272 4.91 21.26 12.21
C ASN A 272 6.30 21.69 11.70
N GLN A 273 7.26 20.75 11.56
CA GLN A 273 8.58 21.04 11.04
C GLN A 273 8.54 21.46 9.56
N LEU A 274 7.50 21.07 8.81
CA LEU A 274 7.32 21.43 7.39
C LEU A 274 7.12 22.94 7.16
N LEU A 275 6.78 23.69 8.22
CA LEU A 275 6.71 25.15 8.18
C LEU A 275 8.07 25.79 7.85
N ASN A 276 9.17 25.16 8.28
CA ASN A 276 10.52 25.69 8.11
C ASN A 276 11.43 24.78 7.28
N ARG A 277 11.14 23.48 7.25
CA ARG A 277 11.94 22.45 6.56
C ARG A 277 11.14 21.91 5.38
N LYS A 278 11.81 21.52 4.29
CA LYS A 278 11.13 21.01 3.09
C LYS A 278 11.90 19.88 2.42
N PRO A 279 11.22 18.96 1.73
CA PRO A 279 11.87 18.09 0.77
C PRO A 279 12.63 18.89 -0.29
N PRO A 280 13.61 18.29 -0.99
CA PRO A 280 14.33 18.96 -2.06
C PRO A 280 13.36 19.47 -3.14
N VAL A 281 13.56 20.66 -3.70
CA VAL A 281 12.78 21.12 -4.84
C VAL A 281 13.61 20.86 -6.09
N MET A 282 13.23 19.85 -6.86
CA MET A 282 13.93 19.44 -8.07
C MET A 282 13.12 19.76 -9.32
N LYS A 283 13.76 20.34 -10.33
CA LYS A 283 13.19 20.57 -11.65
C LYS A 283 14.11 20.00 -12.72
N VAL A 284 13.56 19.15 -13.60
CA VAL A 284 14.27 18.70 -14.80
C VAL A 284 14.23 19.84 -15.83
N LEU A 285 15.40 20.32 -16.24
CA LEU A 285 15.56 21.39 -17.22
C LEU A 285 15.78 20.86 -18.64
N SER A 286 16.48 19.73 -18.76
CA SER A 286 16.68 19.03 -20.03
C SER A 286 16.84 17.53 -19.80
N PRO A 287 16.52 16.68 -20.79
CA PRO A 287 15.91 17.04 -22.07
C PRO A 287 14.43 17.44 -21.94
N GLU A 288 13.89 18.08 -22.97
CA GLU A 288 12.46 18.42 -23.03
C GLU A 288 11.59 17.15 -23.14
N PRO A 289 10.33 17.16 -22.66
CA PRO A 289 9.43 16.04 -22.82
C PRO A 289 9.28 15.61 -24.30
N GLY A 290 9.41 14.30 -24.57
CA GLY A 290 9.35 13.77 -25.94
C GLY A 290 10.64 13.91 -26.75
N HIS A 291 11.73 14.33 -26.11
CA HIS A 291 13.06 14.41 -26.73
C HIS A 291 13.49 13.10 -27.38
N SER A 292 14.14 13.24 -28.52
CA SER A 292 14.69 12.12 -29.27
C SER A 292 16.08 12.42 -29.80
N GLN A 293 16.96 11.42 -29.76
CA GLN A 293 18.36 11.55 -30.16
C GLN A 293 18.94 10.23 -30.67
N GLU A 294 20.09 10.26 -31.31
CA GLU A 294 20.81 9.04 -31.74
C GLU A 294 21.89 8.60 -30.74
N ALA A 295 22.43 9.55 -29.97
CA ALA A 295 23.51 9.30 -29.02
C ALA A 295 23.12 8.29 -27.93
N ALA A 296 24.10 7.49 -27.52
CA ALA A 296 23.92 6.41 -26.54
C ALA A 296 23.73 6.87 -25.09
N SER A 297 23.88 8.17 -24.83
CA SER A 297 23.62 8.77 -23.53
C SER A 297 23.00 10.15 -23.70
N VAL A 298 22.19 10.56 -22.72
CA VAL A 298 21.62 11.91 -22.64
C VAL A 298 22.09 12.59 -21.37
N GLN A 299 22.34 13.90 -21.45
CA GLN A 299 22.64 14.71 -20.27
C GLN A 299 21.33 15.22 -19.67
N VAL A 300 20.94 14.63 -18.55
CA VAL A 300 19.77 15.11 -17.79
C VAL A 300 20.25 16.26 -16.90
N ARG A 301 19.82 17.48 -17.23
CA ARG A 301 20.13 18.67 -16.43
C ARG A 301 19.02 18.89 -15.43
N VAL A 302 19.37 18.91 -14.15
CA VAL A 302 18.43 19.18 -13.07
C VAL A 302 18.84 20.39 -12.27
N GLN A 303 17.84 21.19 -11.90
CA GLN A 303 17.99 22.29 -10.97
C GLN A 303 17.48 21.87 -9.60
N ILE A 304 18.29 22.07 -8.58
CA ILE A 304 17.93 21.90 -7.17
C ILE A 304 17.82 23.26 -6.53
N GLY A 305 16.65 23.54 -5.95
CA GLY A 305 16.40 24.75 -5.19
C GLY A 305 17.09 24.73 -3.83
N ALA A 306 17.44 25.91 -3.32
CA ALA A 306 18.03 26.06 -1.99
C ALA A 306 17.12 25.50 -0.88
N SER A 307 17.75 24.89 0.13
CA SER A 307 17.10 24.20 1.25
C SER A 307 17.97 24.26 2.50
N ILE A 308 17.34 24.36 3.67
CA ILE A 308 18.04 24.24 4.96
C ILE A 308 18.64 22.84 5.11
N ASP A 309 17.88 21.83 4.68
CA ASP A 309 18.32 20.44 4.67
C ASP A 309 18.99 20.14 3.32
N PRO A 310 20.32 19.92 3.28
CA PRO A 310 21.06 19.68 2.05
C PRO A 310 20.64 18.35 1.42
N VAL A 311 20.73 18.30 0.09
CA VAL A 311 20.54 17.03 -0.64
C VAL A 311 21.64 16.05 -0.22
N GLN A 312 21.25 14.81 0.05
CA GLN A 312 22.13 13.73 0.48
C GLN A 312 22.58 12.84 -0.69
N GLY A 313 21.84 12.86 -1.80
CA GLY A 313 22.17 12.11 -3.00
C GLY A 313 21.03 12.06 -4.01
N PHE A 314 21.30 11.41 -5.13
CA PHE A 314 20.36 11.15 -6.21
C PHE A 314 20.22 9.65 -6.44
N GLU A 315 19.00 9.22 -6.74
CA GLU A 315 18.72 7.88 -7.24
C GLU A 315 18.21 8.01 -8.68
N LEU A 316 18.78 7.22 -9.58
CA LEU A 316 18.46 7.22 -11.01
C LEU A 316 18.15 5.79 -11.47
N THR A 317 17.03 5.62 -12.15
CA THR A 317 16.73 4.40 -12.90
C THR A 317 16.49 4.72 -14.38
N VAL A 318 16.83 3.77 -15.25
CA VAL A 318 16.51 3.82 -16.68
C VAL A 318 15.85 2.50 -17.06
N ASN A 319 14.60 2.55 -17.49
CA ASN A 319 13.80 1.35 -17.79
C ASN A 319 13.84 0.36 -16.61
N GLY A 320 13.66 0.91 -15.40
CA GLY A 320 13.70 0.23 -14.10
C GLY A 320 15.06 -0.31 -13.66
N ARG A 321 16.13 -0.11 -14.44
CA ARG A 321 17.50 -0.47 -14.04
C ARG A 321 18.14 0.66 -13.25
N ARG A 322 18.57 0.39 -12.01
CA ARG A 322 19.34 1.35 -11.20
C ARG A 322 20.68 1.66 -11.87
N ILE A 323 20.98 2.94 -12.00
CA ILE A 323 22.24 3.45 -12.56
C ILE A 323 23.06 4.07 -11.44
N ASN A 324 24.31 3.64 -11.29
CA ASN A 324 25.26 4.30 -10.41
C ASN A 324 25.73 5.60 -11.06
N LEU A 325 25.48 6.71 -10.36
CA LEU A 325 26.01 8.01 -10.73
C LEU A 325 27.38 8.19 -10.11
N ASP A 326 28.30 8.79 -10.87
CA ASP A 326 29.56 9.28 -10.31
C ASP A 326 29.26 10.27 -9.17
N PRO A 327 30.16 10.44 -8.18
CA PRO A 327 29.98 11.39 -7.10
C PRO A 327 29.64 12.79 -7.63
N ILE A 328 28.45 13.28 -7.26
CA ILE A 328 27.98 14.62 -7.66
C ILE A 328 28.41 15.59 -6.57
N SER A 329 28.99 16.72 -6.96
CA SER A 329 29.25 17.82 -6.01
C SER A 329 27.93 18.36 -5.49
N LEU A 330 27.63 18.07 -4.23
CA LEU A 330 26.44 18.57 -3.54
C LEU A 330 26.80 19.89 -2.85
N SER A 331 25.90 20.86 -2.91
CA SER A 331 26.05 22.10 -2.14
C SER A 331 25.47 21.95 -0.75
N ASP A 332 26.09 22.61 0.22
CA ASP A 332 25.56 22.73 1.58
C ASP A 332 24.37 23.71 1.61
N GLY A 333 23.21 23.22 1.18
CA GLY A 333 21.92 23.93 1.21
C GLY A 333 21.69 25.02 0.14
N ALA A 334 22.73 25.42 -0.60
CA ALA A 334 22.58 26.36 -1.71
C ALA A 334 21.81 25.77 -2.92
N ALA A 335 21.33 26.62 -3.82
CA ALA A 335 20.78 26.16 -5.10
C ALA A 335 21.93 25.78 -6.05
N PHE A 336 21.75 24.71 -6.81
CA PHE A 336 22.74 24.25 -7.78
C PHE A 336 22.08 23.53 -8.96
N GLU A 337 22.84 23.38 -10.05
CA GLU A 337 22.47 22.53 -11.16
C GLU A 337 23.40 21.31 -11.21
N ALA A 338 22.82 20.15 -11.54
CA ALA A 338 23.57 18.92 -11.76
C ALA A 338 23.33 18.43 -13.20
N LEU A 339 24.40 17.92 -13.82
CA LEU A 339 24.37 17.26 -15.12
C LEU A 339 24.58 15.78 -14.89
N LEU A 340 23.54 15.00 -15.16
CA LEU A 340 23.53 13.56 -14.94
C LEU A 340 23.70 12.86 -16.30
N PRO A 341 24.82 12.17 -16.56
CA PRO A 341 24.99 11.38 -17.77
C PRO A 341 24.15 10.10 -17.65
N VAL A 342 23.11 9.99 -18.47
CA VAL A 342 22.16 8.87 -18.43
C VAL A 342 22.34 7.99 -19.67
N PRO A 343 22.72 6.70 -19.51
CA PRO A 343 22.80 5.79 -20.64
C PRO A 343 21.40 5.47 -21.19
N LEU A 344 21.29 5.35 -22.52
CA LEU A 344 20.04 5.08 -23.22
C LEU A 344 20.14 3.77 -24.03
N ALA A 345 19.16 2.88 -23.86
CA ALA A 345 18.92 1.81 -24.81
C ALA A 345 18.28 2.36 -26.09
N VAL A 346 18.43 1.66 -27.23
CA VAL A 346 17.70 2.04 -28.45
C VAL A 346 16.20 1.83 -28.26
N GLY A 347 15.40 2.76 -28.77
CA GLY A 347 13.97 2.83 -28.55
C GLY A 347 13.62 3.71 -27.36
N SER A 348 12.54 3.34 -26.68
CA SER A 348 11.99 4.15 -25.60
C SER A 348 12.71 3.94 -24.28
N ASN A 349 13.06 5.03 -23.62
CA ASN A 349 13.67 5.01 -22.29
C ASN A 349 12.83 5.83 -21.32
N THR A 350 12.33 5.18 -20.27
CA THR A 350 11.77 5.84 -19.08
C THR A 350 12.91 6.09 -18.11
N ILE A 351 13.20 7.35 -17.83
CA ILE A 351 14.22 7.79 -16.88
C ILE A 351 13.52 8.31 -15.64
N GLU A 352 13.98 7.87 -14.47
CA GLU A 352 13.37 8.18 -13.19
C GLU A 352 14.43 8.66 -12.24
N LEU A 353 14.22 9.85 -11.68
CA LEU A 353 15.20 10.52 -10.85
C LEU A 353 14.55 10.89 -9.53
N ALA A 354 15.21 10.62 -8.42
CA ALA A 354 14.82 11.09 -7.10
C ALA A 354 15.99 11.81 -6.42
N ALA A 355 15.70 12.93 -5.75
CA ALA A 355 16.63 13.64 -4.89
C ALA A 355 16.11 13.60 -3.45
N ASN A 356 16.99 13.25 -2.51
CA ASN A 356 16.62 12.99 -1.11
C ASN A 356 17.35 13.94 -0.16
N ASN A 357 16.69 14.38 0.91
CA ASN A 357 17.32 15.02 2.07
C ASN A 357 16.79 14.44 3.40
N ALA A 358 17.15 15.05 4.53
CA ALA A 358 16.69 14.61 5.84
C ALA A 358 15.16 14.71 6.04
N VAL A 359 14.48 15.55 5.27
CA VAL A 359 13.02 15.77 5.36
C VAL A 359 12.26 14.81 4.48
N GLY A 360 12.71 14.60 3.25
CA GLY A 360 11.96 13.81 2.28
C GLY A 360 12.64 13.69 0.93
N ALA A 361 11.85 13.25 -0.05
CA ALA A 361 12.26 13.00 -1.42
C ALA A 361 11.48 13.89 -2.40
N SER A 362 12.07 14.15 -3.56
CA SER A 362 11.34 14.64 -4.73
C SER A 362 11.75 13.85 -5.95
N ALA A 363 10.76 13.42 -6.73
CA ALA A 363 10.97 12.57 -7.89
C ALA A 363 10.52 13.25 -9.19
N ALA A 364 11.13 12.84 -10.30
CA ALA A 364 10.73 13.19 -11.65
C ALA A 364 10.84 11.97 -12.56
N SER A 365 9.95 11.89 -13.55
CA SER A 365 9.99 10.88 -14.61
C SER A 365 9.97 11.59 -15.96
N LEU A 366 10.80 11.13 -16.89
CA LEU A 366 10.81 11.62 -18.26
C LEU A 366 11.05 10.47 -19.24
N ARG A 367 10.53 10.64 -20.46
CA ARG A 367 10.69 9.67 -21.55
C ARG A 367 11.59 10.24 -22.62
N VAL A 368 12.61 9.48 -23.00
CA VAL A 368 13.56 9.83 -24.06
C VAL A 368 13.62 8.72 -25.11
N GLU A 369 13.44 9.09 -26.37
CA GLU A 369 13.48 8.14 -27.49
C GLU A 369 14.87 8.14 -28.13
N ARG A 370 15.60 7.03 -28.03
CA ARG A 370 16.87 6.87 -28.74
C ARG A 370 16.64 6.23 -30.11
N LYS A 371 16.86 6.99 -31.18
CA LYS A 371 16.87 6.51 -32.56
C LYS A 371 18.14 5.71 -32.84
N GLY A 372 18.01 4.77 -33.77
CA GLY A 372 19.13 3.96 -34.25
C GLY A 372 18.71 2.52 -34.46
N LYS A 373 19.63 1.73 -35.02
CA LYS A 373 19.48 0.28 -35.04
C LYS A 373 19.83 -0.24 -33.66
N ALA A 374 18.93 -1.01 -33.04
CA ALA A 374 19.23 -1.61 -31.74
C ALA A 374 20.52 -2.43 -31.89
N PRO A 375 21.58 -2.13 -31.10
CA PRO A 375 22.70 -3.05 -31.02
C PRO A 375 22.16 -4.40 -30.55
N GLU A 376 22.86 -5.48 -30.88
CA GLU A 376 22.55 -6.79 -30.31
C GLU A 376 22.49 -6.63 -28.79
N ALA A 377 21.38 -7.06 -28.17
CA ALA A 377 21.13 -6.79 -26.76
C ALA A 377 22.33 -7.27 -25.94
N VAL A 378 22.98 -6.35 -25.21
CA VAL A 378 24.08 -6.73 -24.32
C VAL A 378 23.50 -7.67 -23.28
N LYS A 379 23.83 -8.95 -23.39
CA LYS A 379 23.39 -9.96 -22.44
C LYS A 379 24.15 -9.74 -21.14
N GLY A 380 23.43 -9.33 -20.10
CA GLY A 380 23.97 -9.25 -18.74
C GLY A 380 24.17 -10.63 -18.12
N VAL A 381 24.62 -10.64 -16.87
CA VAL A 381 24.65 -11.80 -15.98
C VAL A 381 23.31 -11.91 -15.25
N LEU A 382 22.81 -13.14 -15.11
CA LEU A 382 21.69 -13.43 -14.22
C LEU A 382 22.23 -13.98 -12.91
N TYR A 383 22.06 -13.24 -11.81
CA TYR A 383 22.36 -13.71 -10.45
C TYR A 383 21.07 -14.18 -9.79
N MET A 384 21.04 -15.42 -9.33
CA MET A 384 19.89 -15.97 -8.62
C MET A 384 20.26 -16.54 -7.27
N VAL A 385 19.56 -16.13 -6.23
CA VAL A 385 19.59 -16.79 -4.93
C VAL A 385 18.21 -17.38 -4.69
N ALA A 386 18.13 -18.70 -4.51
CA ALA A 386 16.87 -19.35 -4.11
C ALA A 386 17.02 -20.01 -2.76
N VAL A 387 16.16 -19.61 -1.83
CA VAL A 387 16.13 -20.10 -0.45
C VAL A 387 14.85 -20.91 -0.26
N GLY A 388 14.99 -22.13 0.22
CA GLY A 388 13.90 -23.04 0.55
C GLY A 388 14.14 -23.67 1.91
N VAL A 389 13.25 -23.43 2.86
CA VAL A 389 13.39 -23.92 4.24
C VAL A 389 12.26 -24.89 4.56
N ASP A 390 12.60 -26.18 4.65
CA ASP A 390 11.66 -27.25 4.97
C ASP A 390 11.64 -27.54 6.47
N ASP A 391 12.83 -27.80 7.05
CA ASP A 391 12.97 -28.25 8.43
C ASP A 391 13.38 -27.11 9.36
N TYR A 392 12.78 -27.07 10.56
CA TYR A 392 13.06 -26.05 11.57
C TYR A 392 13.46 -26.67 12.91
N ALA A 393 14.70 -26.45 13.32
CA ALA A 393 15.26 -27.10 14.52
C ALA A 393 14.53 -26.76 15.83
N HIS A 394 13.85 -25.61 15.89
CA HIS A 394 13.21 -25.10 17.10
C HIS A 394 11.77 -24.60 16.87
N PHE A 395 11.10 -25.13 15.83
CA PHE A 395 9.74 -24.74 15.48
C PHE A 395 8.98 -25.92 14.90
N ASP A 396 7.98 -26.43 15.64
CA ASP A 396 7.25 -27.68 15.31
C ASP A 396 6.25 -27.52 14.15
N GLN A 397 6.65 -26.91 13.04
CA GLN A 397 5.83 -26.71 11.85
C GLN A 397 6.69 -26.78 10.58
N ASP A 398 7.27 -27.95 10.33
CA ASP A 398 8.04 -28.20 9.10
C ASP A 398 7.17 -28.08 7.84
N LEU A 399 7.79 -27.63 6.75
CA LEU A 399 7.23 -27.56 5.41
C LEU A 399 7.69 -28.75 4.58
N ARG A 400 6.97 -29.03 3.48
CA ARG A 400 7.24 -30.21 2.66
C ARG A 400 7.94 -29.90 1.34
N PHE A 401 7.72 -28.71 0.79
CA PHE A 401 8.08 -28.42 -0.59
C PHE A 401 8.97 -27.19 -0.78
N ALA A 402 9.25 -26.39 0.26
CA ALA A 402 9.99 -25.13 0.11
C ALA A 402 11.39 -25.34 -0.50
N GLY A 403 12.12 -26.37 -0.05
CA GLY A 403 13.42 -26.73 -0.62
C GLY A 403 13.32 -27.30 -2.04
N ALA A 404 12.25 -28.03 -2.35
CA ALA A 404 11.99 -28.56 -3.69
C ALA A 404 11.61 -27.44 -4.67
N ASP A 405 10.81 -26.47 -4.22
CA ASP A 405 10.36 -25.29 -4.94
C ASP A 405 11.54 -24.40 -5.33
N ALA A 406 12.43 -24.10 -4.39
CA ALA A 406 13.65 -23.33 -4.66
C ALA A 406 14.53 -23.99 -5.73
N LYS A 407 14.73 -25.31 -5.66
CA LYS A 407 15.52 -26.06 -6.65
C LYS A 407 14.84 -26.09 -8.02
N ALA A 408 13.54 -26.34 -8.05
CA ALA A 408 12.77 -26.44 -9.28
C ALA A 408 12.70 -25.10 -10.01
N PHE A 409 12.48 -24.00 -9.27
CA PHE A 409 12.48 -22.65 -9.81
C PHE A 409 13.83 -22.30 -10.46
N LEU A 410 14.95 -22.51 -9.75
CA LEU A 410 16.28 -22.27 -10.30
C LEU A 410 16.54 -23.09 -11.56
N LYS A 411 16.23 -24.39 -11.51
CA LYS A 411 16.45 -25.30 -12.64
C LYS A 411 15.63 -24.87 -13.86
N ALA A 412 14.34 -24.59 -13.67
CA ALA A 412 13.44 -24.23 -14.75
C ALA A 412 13.83 -22.89 -15.39
N LEU A 413 14.09 -21.86 -14.59
CA LEU A 413 14.45 -20.55 -15.11
C LEU A 413 15.84 -20.56 -15.76
N SER A 414 16.82 -21.22 -15.14
CA SER A 414 18.16 -21.34 -15.73
C SER A 414 18.14 -22.04 -17.08
N ALA A 415 17.36 -23.12 -17.22
CA ALA A 415 17.26 -23.85 -18.49
C ALA A 415 16.63 -23.00 -19.61
N ARG A 416 15.68 -22.13 -19.28
CA ARG A 416 14.90 -21.35 -20.25
C ARG A 416 15.41 -19.94 -20.49
N SER A 417 16.46 -19.53 -19.79
CA SER A 417 17.06 -18.21 -19.90
C SER A 417 18.50 -18.22 -20.42
N GLN A 418 19.06 -19.39 -20.78
CA GLN A 418 20.42 -19.51 -21.32
C GLN A 418 20.68 -18.62 -22.56
N GLY A 419 19.66 -18.44 -23.40
CA GLY A 419 19.73 -17.57 -24.58
C GLY A 419 19.65 -16.08 -24.27
N LEU A 420 19.17 -15.70 -23.08
CA LEU A 420 18.88 -14.31 -22.69
C LEU A 420 20.05 -13.63 -21.98
N TYR A 421 20.91 -14.42 -21.32
CA TYR A 421 22.00 -13.94 -20.48
C TYR A 421 23.37 -14.44 -20.95
N LYS A 422 24.43 -13.68 -20.65
CA LYS A 422 25.81 -14.04 -20.98
C LYS A 422 26.27 -15.24 -20.15
N ARG A 423 25.88 -15.27 -18.89
CA ARG A 423 26.03 -16.41 -17.97
C ARG A 423 24.99 -16.30 -16.85
N ILE A 424 24.80 -17.40 -16.15
CA ILE A 424 23.87 -17.51 -15.03
C ILE A 424 24.67 -17.97 -13.82
N GLU A 425 24.60 -17.20 -12.73
CA GLU A 425 25.22 -17.52 -11.44
C GLU A 425 24.10 -17.81 -10.43
N THR A 426 24.13 -18.99 -9.81
CA THR A 426 23.05 -19.43 -8.92
C THR A 426 23.59 -19.90 -7.58
N ILE A 427 22.86 -19.58 -6.50
CA ILE A 427 23.08 -20.14 -5.17
C ILE A 427 21.75 -20.74 -4.70
N THR A 428 21.75 -22.06 -4.45
CA THR A 428 20.61 -22.76 -3.85
C THR A 428 20.85 -22.98 -2.37
N ILE A 429 19.99 -22.42 -1.54
CA ILE A 429 20.03 -22.55 -0.08
C ILE A 429 18.83 -23.37 0.36
N ALA A 430 19.01 -24.68 0.49
CA ALA A 430 17.96 -25.62 0.84
C ALA A 430 18.57 -26.94 1.30
N LYS A 431 17.80 -27.80 1.95
CA LYS A 431 18.23 -29.16 2.27
C LYS A 431 18.64 -29.92 1.00
N GLY A 432 19.88 -30.38 0.93
CA GLY A 432 20.45 -30.99 -0.28
C GLY A 432 20.58 -30.02 -1.47
N GLY A 433 20.69 -28.72 -1.19
CA GLY A 433 21.13 -27.68 -2.10
C GLY A 433 22.64 -27.43 -1.98
N ALA A 434 23.12 -26.26 -2.43
CA ALA A 434 24.52 -25.88 -2.33
C ALA A 434 24.92 -25.49 -0.91
N LEU A 435 24.00 -24.90 -0.16
CA LEU A 435 24.18 -24.48 1.23
C LEU A 435 22.96 -24.87 2.07
N ASP A 436 23.18 -25.15 3.36
CA ASP A 436 22.09 -25.36 4.32
C ASP A 436 21.34 -24.05 4.61
N PRO A 437 20.02 -24.10 4.88
CA PRO A 437 19.17 -22.94 5.10
C PRO A 437 19.34 -22.28 6.46
N THR A 438 20.56 -21.85 6.79
CA THR A 438 20.86 -21.12 8.03
C THR A 438 20.83 -19.61 7.81
N SER A 439 20.57 -18.85 8.88
CA SER A 439 20.61 -17.39 8.88
C SER A 439 21.93 -16.86 8.30
N THR A 440 23.05 -17.45 8.71
CA THR A 440 24.39 -17.05 8.24
C THR A 440 24.59 -17.32 6.75
N ASN A 441 24.15 -18.48 6.26
CA ASN A 441 24.32 -18.82 4.84
C ASN A 441 23.47 -17.92 3.94
N ILE A 442 22.24 -17.61 4.35
CA ILE A 442 21.36 -16.68 3.62
C ILE A 442 22.02 -15.30 3.52
N HIS A 443 22.50 -14.74 4.63
CA HIS A 443 23.19 -13.44 4.64
C HIS A 443 24.41 -13.40 3.71
N LYS A 444 25.22 -14.47 3.71
CA LYS A 444 26.41 -14.57 2.86
C LYS A 444 26.04 -14.69 1.38
N ALA A 445 25.05 -15.51 1.04
CA ALA A 445 24.62 -15.70 -0.34
C ALA A 445 24.09 -14.40 -0.96
N LEU A 446 23.34 -13.60 -0.20
CA LEU A 446 22.82 -12.30 -0.65
C LEU A 446 23.92 -11.31 -1.05
N GLN A 447 25.16 -11.49 -0.58
CA GLN A 447 26.28 -10.61 -0.98
C GLN A 447 26.62 -10.72 -2.46
N ILE A 448 26.22 -11.80 -3.15
CA ILE A 448 26.47 -11.96 -4.59
C ILE A 448 25.83 -10.82 -5.41
N PHE A 449 24.71 -10.26 -4.95
CA PHE A 449 24.01 -9.19 -5.63
C PHE A 449 24.81 -7.88 -5.71
N LYS A 450 25.82 -7.69 -4.84
CA LYS A 450 26.73 -6.54 -4.90
C LYS A 450 27.62 -6.54 -6.14
N ASN A 451 27.77 -7.69 -6.80
CA ASN A 451 28.57 -7.82 -8.02
C ASN A 451 27.78 -7.38 -9.28
N ALA A 452 26.46 -7.20 -9.16
CA ALA A 452 25.59 -6.87 -10.28
C ALA A 452 25.94 -5.50 -10.88
N GLN A 453 25.89 -5.44 -12.22
CA GLN A 453 26.07 -4.27 -13.06
C GLN A 453 24.73 -3.82 -13.67
N PRO A 454 24.64 -2.62 -14.29
CA PRO A 454 23.38 -2.09 -14.81
C PRO A 454 22.66 -2.97 -15.85
N GLU A 455 23.39 -3.78 -16.62
CA GLU A 455 22.83 -4.72 -17.60
C GLU A 455 22.34 -6.05 -17.01
N ASP A 456 22.72 -6.33 -15.76
CA ASP A 456 22.48 -7.61 -15.10
C ASP A 456 21.03 -7.72 -14.59
N THR A 457 20.66 -8.93 -14.19
CA THR A 457 19.40 -9.20 -13.50
C THR A 457 19.68 -9.96 -12.23
N VAL A 458 19.11 -9.53 -11.11
CA VAL A 458 19.13 -10.23 -9.84
C VAL A 458 17.74 -10.77 -9.51
N ILE A 459 17.69 -12.03 -9.07
CA ILE A 459 16.46 -12.69 -8.66
C ILE A 459 16.66 -13.31 -7.28
N LEU A 460 15.83 -12.90 -6.32
CA LEU A 460 15.70 -13.57 -5.03
C LEU A 460 14.42 -14.40 -5.01
N PHE A 461 14.54 -15.71 -4.85
CA PHE A 461 13.41 -16.60 -4.59
C PHE A 461 13.43 -17.03 -3.12
N LEU A 462 12.32 -16.85 -2.40
CA LEU A 462 12.18 -17.27 -1.01
C LEU A 462 10.96 -18.17 -0.85
N ALA A 463 11.17 -19.39 -0.36
CA ALA A 463 10.11 -20.29 0.09
C ALA A 463 10.38 -20.72 1.54
N GLY A 464 9.36 -20.61 2.40
CA GLY A 464 9.49 -20.94 3.82
C GLY A 464 8.50 -20.21 4.73
N HIS A 465 8.70 -20.34 6.04
CA HIS A 465 7.93 -19.58 7.02
C HIS A 465 8.40 -18.13 7.12
N GLY A 466 7.43 -17.24 6.99
CA GLY A 466 7.53 -15.84 7.38
C GLY A 466 6.60 -15.58 8.55
N ILE A 467 7.02 -14.74 9.50
CA ILE A 467 6.21 -14.38 10.66
C ILE A 467 6.22 -12.87 10.87
N ASN A 468 5.15 -12.37 11.46
CA ASN A 468 5.07 -10.98 11.90
C ASN A 468 5.39 -10.91 13.40
N GLN A 469 6.41 -10.15 13.77
CA GLN A 469 6.74 -9.82 15.16
C GLN A 469 6.55 -8.31 15.36
N GLY A 470 5.38 -7.93 15.87
CA GLY A 470 5.02 -6.52 15.98
C GLY A 470 4.74 -5.90 14.61
N ALA A 471 5.57 -4.95 14.19
CA ALA A 471 5.51 -4.30 12.88
C ALA A 471 6.54 -4.86 11.88
N ASP A 472 7.43 -5.72 12.35
CA ASP A 472 8.51 -6.30 11.56
C ASP A 472 8.09 -7.67 11.03
N TYR A 473 8.44 -7.93 9.78
CA TYR A 473 8.40 -9.27 9.22
C TYR A 473 9.76 -9.93 9.34
N LEU A 474 9.75 -11.18 9.78
CA LEU A 474 10.93 -12.02 9.91
C LEU A 474 10.74 -13.25 9.03
N PHE A 475 11.70 -13.49 8.13
CA PHE A 475 11.83 -14.78 7.48
C PHE A 475 12.56 -15.73 8.43
N LEU A 476 12.10 -16.98 8.52
CA LEU A 476 12.65 -17.99 9.41
C LEU A 476 13.58 -18.95 8.65
N PRO A 477 14.89 -18.91 8.91
CA PRO A 477 15.82 -19.96 8.54
C PRO A 477 15.59 -21.24 9.35
N GLY A 478 16.22 -22.35 8.94
CA GLY A 478 16.13 -23.63 9.64
C GLY A 478 16.77 -23.62 11.04
N ASP A 479 17.69 -22.69 11.30
CA ASP A 479 18.33 -22.46 12.61
C ASP A 479 17.65 -21.35 13.44
N ALA A 480 16.46 -20.89 13.03
CA ALA A 480 15.71 -19.87 13.77
C ALA A 480 15.36 -20.34 15.19
N LYS A 481 15.57 -19.45 16.17
CA LYS A 481 15.35 -19.73 17.60
C LYS A 481 14.22 -18.88 18.17
N PHE A 482 13.26 -19.55 18.81
CA PHE A 482 12.17 -18.92 19.54
C PHE A 482 12.44 -18.92 21.04
N ASN A 483 12.43 -17.75 21.67
CA ASN A 483 12.56 -17.63 23.11
C ASN A 483 11.19 -17.71 23.78
N ALA A 484 10.89 -18.84 24.41
CA ALA A 484 9.61 -19.09 25.07
C ALA A 484 9.30 -18.12 26.23
N LYS A 485 10.33 -17.55 26.89
CA LYS A 485 10.14 -16.61 28.01
C LYS A 485 9.71 -15.23 27.51
N SER A 486 10.40 -14.69 26.51
CA SER A 486 10.06 -13.38 25.93
C SER A 486 8.92 -13.46 24.90
N LYS A 487 8.60 -14.66 24.40
CA LYS A 487 7.71 -14.90 23.26
C LYS A 487 8.17 -14.17 21.99
N LEU A 488 9.48 -14.03 21.83
CA LEU A 488 10.11 -13.37 20.70
C LEU A 488 11.14 -14.28 20.04
N TRP A 489 11.35 -14.08 18.75
CA TRP A 489 12.41 -14.71 17.99
C TRP A 489 13.74 -14.00 18.21
N GLU A 490 14.82 -14.79 18.32
CA GLU A 490 16.17 -14.25 18.50
C GLU A 490 16.63 -13.56 17.21
N LYS A 491 16.84 -12.24 17.26
CA LYS A 491 17.19 -11.40 16.11
C LYS A 491 18.39 -11.90 15.29
N SER A 492 19.37 -12.56 15.92
CA SER A 492 20.55 -13.11 15.24
C SER A 492 20.26 -14.39 14.45
N SER A 493 19.17 -15.09 14.76
CA SER A 493 18.80 -16.38 14.16
C SER A 493 17.74 -16.27 13.06
N VAL A 494 17.20 -15.08 12.83
CA VAL A 494 16.16 -14.79 11.83
C VAL A 494 16.68 -13.79 10.81
N ILE A 495 16.00 -13.70 9.66
CA ILE A 495 16.30 -12.68 8.66
C ILE A 495 15.25 -11.58 8.76
N ASP A 496 15.70 -10.37 9.12
CA ASP A 496 14.85 -9.19 9.08
C ASP A 496 14.57 -8.81 7.62
N TRP A 497 13.33 -8.46 7.33
CA TRP A 497 12.95 -7.97 6.00
C TRP A 497 13.89 -6.89 5.45
N ARG A 498 14.32 -5.94 6.29
CA ARG A 498 15.24 -4.87 5.90
C ARG A 498 16.56 -5.40 5.35
N GLN A 499 17.03 -6.57 5.80
CA GLN A 499 18.25 -7.20 5.31
C GLN A 499 18.05 -7.76 3.89
N LEU A 500 16.90 -8.38 3.62
CA LEU A 500 16.53 -8.88 2.29
C LEU A 500 16.34 -7.71 1.32
N HIS A 501 15.56 -6.71 1.74
CA HIS A 501 15.30 -5.50 0.96
C HIS A 501 16.61 -4.74 0.68
N SER A 502 17.46 -4.52 1.68
CA SER A 502 18.74 -3.84 1.50
C SER A 502 19.67 -4.57 0.52
N ALA A 503 19.70 -5.90 0.53
CA ALA A 503 20.52 -6.67 -0.40
C ALA A 503 20.04 -6.53 -1.86
N ILE A 504 18.73 -6.51 -2.09
CA ILE A 504 18.15 -6.32 -3.42
C ILE A 504 18.29 -4.86 -3.86
N ASP A 505 18.01 -3.91 -2.96
CA ASP A 505 18.05 -2.48 -3.27
C ASP A 505 19.46 -2.04 -3.71
N GLN A 506 20.50 -2.54 -3.05
CA GLN A 506 21.90 -2.28 -3.39
C GLN A 506 22.34 -2.87 -4.73
N ALA A 507 21.61 -3.84 -5.28
CA ALA A 507 21.95 -4.45 -6.55
C ALA A 507 21.73 -3.46 -7.70
N GLN A 508 22.62 -3.48 -8.70
CA GLN A 508 22.38 -2.79 -9.95
C GLN A 508 21.55 -3.64 -10.91
N GLY A 509 21.04 -3.01 -11.97
CA GLY A 509 20.29 -3.69 -13.01
C GLY A 509 18.85 -4.01 -12.62
N ARG A 510 18.28 -5.05 -13.24
CA ARG A 510 16.89 -5.48 -12.98
C ARG A 510 16.82 -6.27 -11.69
N ARG A 511 15.82 -5.98 -10.85
CA ARG A 511 15.67 -6.57 -9.52
C ARG A 511 14.31 -7.22 -9.39
N ILE A 512 14.31 -8.53 -9.15
CA ILE A 512 13.09 -9.34 -9.05
C ILE A 512 13.10 -10.11 -7.74
N MET A 513 11.97 -10.12 -7.06
CA MET A 513 11.74 -10.93 -5.88
C MET A 513 10.53 -11.83 -6.07
N VAL A 514 10.70 -13.11 -5.76
CA VAL A 514 9.65 -14.12 -5.79
C VAL A 514 9.49 -14.71 -4.39
N VAL A 515 8.30 -14.58 -3.80
CA VAL A 515 8.06 -14.89 -2.39
C VAL A 515 6.94 -15.90 -2.24
N ASP A 516 7.27 -17.12 -1.84
CA ASP A 516 6.36 -18.23 -1.57
C ASP A 516 6.35 -18.58 -0.07
N THR A 517 5.86 -17.65 0.76
CA THR A 517 5.86 -17.82 2.22
C THR A 517 4.46 -18.09 2.77
N CYS A 518 4.29 -19.25 3.43
CA CYS A 518 2.98 -19.80 3.80
C CYS A 518 2.34 -19.20 5.07
N LYS A 519 3.07 -18.37 5.83
CA LYS A 519 2.65 -17.85 7.15
C LYS A 519 2.59 -16.34 7.28
N ALA A 520 2.64 -15.62 6.17
CA ALA A 520 2.69 -14.16 6.18
C ALA A 520 1.36 -13.46 6.54
N GLY A 521 0.45 -14.16 7.23
CA GLY A 521 -0.81 -13.64 7.70
C GLY A 521 -0.62 -12.31 8.40
N ASN A 522 -1.25 -11.30 7.79
CA ASN A 522 -1.78 -10.10 8.39
C ASN A 522 -1.05 -8.76 8.16
N ALA A 523 0.27 -8.64 7.90
CA ALA A 523 0.92 -7.32 7.67
C ALA A 523 2.07 -7.30 6.64
N TYR A 524 2.57 -8.47 6.24
CA TYR A 524 3.79 -8.58 5.46
C TYR A 524 3.66 -7.98 4.06
N ASN A 525 2.61 -8.38 3.35
CA ASN A 525 2.56 -8.17 1.91
C ASN A 525 2.44 -6.69 1.51
N PRO A 526 1.57 -5.86 2.13
CA PRO A 526 1.41 -4.48 1.70
C PRO A 526 2.66 -3.62 1.90
N ARG A 527 3.36 -3.79 3.04
CA ARG A 527 4.61 -3.08 3.32
C ARG A 527 5.74 -3.56 2.43
N LEU A 528 5.90 -4.86 2.25
CA LEU A 528 6.90 -5.42 1.34
C LEU A 528 6.69 -4.93 -0.08
N ILE A 529 5.44 -5.01 -0.56
CA ILE A 529 5.07 -4.59 -1.91
C ILE A 529 5.36 -3.10 -2.08
N LYS A 530 4.98 -2.27 -1.10
CA LYS A 530 5.25 -0.84 -1.16
C LYS A 530 6.74 -0.53 -1.13
N ASP A 531 7.49 -1.09 -0.17
CA ASP A 531 8.93 -0.86 -0.03
C ASP A 531 9.71 -1.33 -1.29
N ALA A 532 9.24 -2.42 -1.93
CA ALA A 532 9.82 -2.94 -3.16
C ALA A 532 9.46 -2.08 -4.38
N ASP A 533 8.20 -1.68 -4.53
CA ASP A 533 7.77 -0.80 -5.63
C ASP A 533 8.48 0.55 -5.56
N ASP A 534 8.57 1.12 -4.37
CA ASP A 534 9.31 2.34 -4.05
C ASP A 534 10.81 2.25 -4.40
N ALA A 535 11.39 1.05 -4.36
CA ALA A 535 12.77 0.77 -4.74
C ALA A 535 12.91 0.32 -6.20
N PHE A 536 11.83 0.32 -6.98
CA PHE A 536 11.76 -0.20 -8.35
C PHE A 536 12.18 -1.68 -8.45
N VAL A 537 11.68 -2.50 -7.52
CA VAL A 537 11.87 -3.95 -7.47
C VAL A 537 10.56 -4.63 -7.88
N THR A 538 10.64 -5.51 -8.88
CA THR A 538 9.52 -6.38 -9.26
C THR A 538 9.25 -7.41 -8.16
N VAL A 539 8.00 -7.59 -7.76
CA VAL A 539 7.59 -8.59 -6.76
C VAL A 539 6.51 -9.52 -7.31
N LEU A 540 6.74 -10.83 -7.16
CA LEU A 540 5.72 -11.88 -7.31
C LEU A 540 5.56 -12.61 -5.98
N ALA A 541 4.40 -12.52 -5.34
CA ALA A 541 4.13 -13.12 -4.03
C ALA A 541 3.00 -14.15 -4.11
N ALA A 542 3.14 -15.26 -3.38
CA ALA A 542 2.20 -16.37 -3.39
C ALA A 542 0.82 -16.04 -2.80
N THR A 543 0.76 -15.11 -1.88
CA THR A 543 -0.46 -14.70 -1.20
C THR A 543 -0.50 -13.18 -1.07
N ASP A 544 -1.69 -12.61 -1.06
CA ASP A 544 -1.96 -11.27 -0.53
C ASP A 544 -1.85 -11.22 1.01
N ALA A 545 -2.27 -10.11 1.64
CA ALA A 545 -2.21 -9.96 3.09
C ALA A 545 -3.20 -10.85 3.87
N GLU A 546 -4.18 -11.46 3.18
CA GLU A 546 -5.39 -12.05 3.78
C GLU A 546 -5.59 -13.55 3.49
N THR A 547 -4.90 -14.11 2.50
CA THR A 547 -5.00 -15.51 2.05
C THR A 547 -3.80 -16.33 2.49
N LEU A 548 -3.96 -17.66 2.53
CA LEU A 548 -2.89 -18.59 2.88
C LEU A 548 -2.41 -19.33 1.63
N ALA A 549 -1.10 -19.55 1.54
CA ALA A 549 -0.54 -20.34 0.47
C ALA A 549 -0.94 -21.80 0.67
N GLN A 550 -1.38 -22.46 -0.40
CA GLN A 550 -1.77 -23.87 -0.35
C GLN A 550 -0.67 -24.75 -0.93
N GLU A 551 -0.37 -25.82 -0.20
CA GLU A 551 0.37 -26.95 -0.73
C GLU A 551 -0.62 -28.03 -1.20
N ARG A 552 -0.39 -28.57 -2.39
CA ARG A 552 -1.10 -29.76 -2.87
C ARG A 552 -0.08 -30.88 -3.04
N PRO A 553 -0.07 -31.91 -2.17
CA PRO A 553 0.91 -32.99 -2.26
C PRO A 553 0.95 -33.67 -3.63
N ALA A 554 -0.17 -33.73 -4.34
CA ALA A 554 -0.26 -34.29 -5.70
C ALA A 554 0.50 -33.49 -6.78
N LEU A 555 0.83 -32.22 -6.53
CA LEU A 555 1.59 -31.36 -7.45
C LEU A 555 3.11 -31.44 -7.21
N GLY A 556 3.53 -31.97 -6.06
CA GLY A 556 4.94 -32.01 -5.64
C GLY A 556 5.58 -30.64 -5.33
N HIS A 557 4.76 -29.58 -5.30
CA HIS A 557 5.16 -28.18 -5.17
C HIS A 557 4.06 -27.35 -4.49
N GLY A 558 4.41 -26.18 -3.93
CA GLY A 558 3.43 -25.14 -3.60
C GLY A 558 2.63 -24.71 -4.84
N VAL A 559 1.34 -24.36 -4.69
CA VAL A 559 0.48 -24.03 -5.85
C VAL A 559 0.99 -22.81 -6.63
N PHE A 560 1.59 -21.85 -5.93
CA PHE A 560 2.20 -20.67 -6.54
C PHE A 560 3.44 -21.03 -7.36
N THR A 561 4.42 -21.70 -6.74
CA THR A 561 5.62 -22.16 -7.46
C THR A 561 5.26 -23.07 -8.63
N TYR A 562 4.32 -24.01 -8.46
CA TYR A 562 3.83 -24.84 -9.56
C TYR A 562 3.32 -23.99 -10.73
N SER A 563 2.52 -22.95 -10.46
CA SER A 563 1.99 -22.05 -11.49
C SER A 563 3.12 -21.29 -12.21
N ILE A 564 4.15 -20.84 -11.49
CA ILE A 564 5.34 -20.21 -12.12
C ILE A 564 6.03 -21.21 -13.05
N LEU A 565 6.27 -22.44 -12.60
CA LEU A 565 6.97 -23.46 -13.40
C LEU A 565 6.21 -23.80 -14.69
N GLN A 566 4.88 -23.86 -14.61
CA GLN A 566 3.97 -24.07 -15.74
C GLN A 566 3.97 -22.87 -16.70
N GLY A 567 3.92 -21.64 -16.17
CA GLY A 567 3.95 -20.43 -16.98
C GLY A 567 5.26 -20.30 -17.76
N LEU A 568 6.39 -20.48 -17.07
CA LEU A 568 7.71 -20.57 -17.69
C LEU A 568 7.78 -21.69 -18.74
N ALA A 569 6.93 -22.74 -18.66
CA ALA A 569 6.92 -23.87 -19.60
C ALA A 569 6.20 -23.58 -20.91
N GLY A 570 5.83 -22.33 -21.15
CA GLY A 570 5.12 -21.89 -22.33
C GLY A 570 3.62 -21.76 -22.13
N LYS A 571 3.07 -22.13 -20.96
CA LYS A 571 1.63 -21.92 -20.71
C LYS A 571 1.25 -20.45 -20.50
N ALA A 572 2.23 -19.60 -20.25
CA ALA A 572 2.05 -18.16 -20.19
C ALA A 572 2.24 -17.47 -21.56
N ASP A 573 2.54 -18.19 -22.65
CA ASP A 573 2.77 -17.61 -23.98
C ASP A 573 1.44 -17.16 -24.59
N VAL A 574 1.00 -15.95 -24.25
CA VAL A 574 -0.28 -15.40 -24.72
C VAL A 574 -0.10 -14.85 -26.14
N GLU A 575 1.03 -14.18 -26.37
CA GLU A 575 1.51 -13.85 -27.71
C GLU A 575 2.36 -15.03 -28.20
N PRO A 576 1.98 -15.77 -29.27
CA PRO A 576 2.68 -16.99 -29.68
C PRO A 576 4.02 -16.69 -30.36
N ASP A 577 4.94 -16.06 -29.64
CA ASP A 577 6.29 -15.67 -30.06
C ASP A 577 7.39 -16.53 -29.41
N ARG A 578 6.98 -17.53 -28.60
CA ARG A 578 7.86 -18.43 -27.84
C ARG A 578 8.72 -17.71 -26.80
N GLN A 579 8.29 -16.53 -26.37
CA GLN A 579 8.95 -15.75 -25.35
C GLN A 579 7.93 -15.43 -24.27
N ILE A 580 8.25 -15.78 -23.03
CA ILE A 580 7.44 -15.39 -21.88
C ILE A 580 7.94 -14.05 -21.39
N LYS A 581 7.10 -13.03 -21.47
CA LYS A 581 7.31 -11.74 -20.82
C LYS A 581 6.88 -11.81 -19.35
N LEU A 582 7.46 -10.94 -18.54
CA LEU A 582 7.18 -10.89 -17.10
C LEU A 582 5.70 -10.65 -16.80
N ARG A 583 5.01 -9.80 -17.57
CA ARG A 583 3.57 -9.56 -17.41
C ARG A 583 2.75 -10.80 -17.76
N GLU A 584 3.08 -11.48 -18.84
CA GLU A 584 2.39 -12.71 -19.24
C GLU A 584 2.53 -13.78 -18.16
N LEU A 585 3.73 -13.93 -17.58
CA LEU A 585 3.95 -14.81 -16.45
C LEU A 585 3.09 -14.41 -15.25
N ALA A 586 3.06 -13.13 -14.89
CA ALA A 586 2.30 -12.62 -13.75
C ALA A 586 0.78 -12.85 -13.92
N ASP A 587 0.24 -12.54 -15.09
CA ASP A 587 -1.19 -12.70 -15.42
C ASP A 587 -1.57 -14.18 -15.41
N PHE A 588 -0.74 -15.05 -16.02
CA PHE A 588 -0.94 -16.50 -16.00
C PHE A 588 -0.91 -17.07 -14.58
N VAL A 589 0.10 -16.71 -13.78
CA VAL A 589 0.23 -17.19 -12.40
C VAL A 589 -0.99 -16.79 -11.58
N THR A 590 -1.46 -15.54 -11.73
CA THR A 590 -2.65 -15.04 -11.03
C THR A 590 -3.89 -15.85 -11.38
N ALA A 591 -4.17 -16.03 -12.68
CA ALA A 591 -5.32 -16.80 -13.13
C ALA A 591 -5.24 -18.27 -12.71
N ASN A 592 -4.06 -18.88 -12.83
CA ASN A 592 -3.88 -20.31 -12.58
C ASN A 592 -3.93 -20.65 -11.08
N VAL A 593 -3.37 -19.80 -10.20
CA VAL A 593 -3.47 -20.00 -8.74
C VAL A 593 -4.92 -19.87 -8.28
N LYS A 594 -5.65 -18.84 -8.74
CA LYS A 594 -7.08 -18.68 -8.43
C LYS A 594 -7.89 -19.91 -8.87
N LYS A 595 -7.64 -20.40 -10.09
CA LYS A 595 -8.27 -21.62 -10.63
C LYS A 595 -7.93 -22.85 -9.80
N LEU A 596 -6.66 -23.07 -9.48
CA LEU A 596 -6.22 -24.26 -8.76
C LEU A 596 -6.68 -24.28 -7.32
N THR A 597 -6.81 -23.13 -6.67
CA THR A 597 -7.20 -23.04 -5.25
C THR A 597 -8.68 -22.77 -5.02
N ASP A 598 -9.48 -22.65 -6.09
CA ASP A 598 -10.89 -22.25 -6.01
C ASP A 598 -11.06 -20.89 -5.30
N GLY A 599 -10.21 -19.92 -5.69
CA GLY A 599 -10.18 -18.57 -5.13
C GLY A 599 -9.62 -18.46 -3.70
N LYS A 600 -9.21 -19.56 -3.06
CA LYS A 600 -8.72 -19.55 -1.68
C LYS A 600 -7.31 -18.97 -1.51
N GLN A 601 -6.54 -18.90 -2.59
CA GLN A 601 -5.24 -18.25 -2.65
C GLN A 601 -5.25 -17.21 -3.75
N GLU A 602 -4.85 -15.99 -3.42
CA GLU A 602 -4.76 -14.88 -4.34
C GLU A 602 -3.31 -14.37 -4.36
N PRO A 603 -2.54 -14.65 -5.43
CA PRO A 603 -1.17 -14.18 -5.52
C PRO A 603 -1.17 -12.70 -5.87
N THR A 604 -0.06 -12.02 -5.57
CA THR A 604 0.12 -10.61 -5.89
C THR A 604 1.31 -10.45 -6.82
N ALA A 605 1.12 -9.72 -7.92
CA ALA A 605 2.18 -9.35 -8.84
C ALA A 605 2.28 -7.82 -8.93
N ARG A 606 3.48 -7.29 -8.69
CA ARG A 606 3.76 -5.85 -8.74
C ARG A 606 4.95 -5.63 -9.64
N LEU A 607 4.67 -4.94 -10.74
CA LEU A 607 5.61 -4.62 -11.81
C LEU A 607 5.76 -3.10 -11.81
N PRO A 608 6.79 -2.55 -11.15
CA PRO A 608 6.97 -1.12 -11.04
C PRO A 608 6.86 -0.45 -12.41
N ARG A 609 5.99 0.56 -12.50
CA ARG A 609 5.83 1.47 -13.65
C ARG A 609 5.77 0.77 -15.02
N LYS A 610 5.10 -0.39 -15.06
CA LYS A 610 4.79 -1.18 -16.26
C LYS A 610 6.00 -1.84 -16.95
N GLU A 611 7.04 -2.19 -16.22
CA GLU A 611 8.09 -3.07 -16.76
C GLU A 611 7.50 -4.33 -17.41
N ASN A 612 8.00 -4.67 -18.60
CA ASN A 612 7.60 -5.88 -19.30
C ASN A 612 8.73 -6.38 -20.21
N PHE A 613 9.58 -7.27 -19.69
CA PHE A 613 10.72 -7.85 -20.41
C PHE A 613 10.60 -9.37 -20.48
N VAL A 614 11.30 -9.99 -21.43
CA VAL A 614 11.37 -11.43 -21.60
C VAL A 614 12.12 -12.06 -20.43
N ILE A 615 11.46 -12.98 -19.72
CA ILE A 615 12.02 -13.73 -18.58
C ILE A 615 12.38 -15.17 -18.96
N SER A 616 11.80 -15.71 -20.03
CA SER A 616 12.02 -17.08 -20.49
C SER A 616 11.77 -17.20 -21.99
N SER A 617 12.51 -18.07 -22.68
CA SER A 617 12.32 -18.44 -24.08
C SER A 617 12.35 -19.96 -24.21
N PHE A 618 11.49 -20.56 -25.03
CA PHE A 618 11.34 -22.03 -25.10
C PHE A 618 11.15 -22.61 -26.52
#